data_AF-A0A2C6MEU0-F1
#
_entry.id   AF-A0A2C6MEU0-F1
#
_cell.length_a   1.000
_cell.length_b   1.000
_cell.length_c   1.000
_cell.angle_alpha   90.00
_cell.angle_beta   90.00
_cell.angle_gamma   90.00
#
_symmetry.space_group_name_H-M   'P 1'
#
loop_
_entity.id
_entity.type
_entity.pdbx_description
1 polymer ?
#
loop_
_entity_poly.entity_id
_entity_poly.type
_entity_poly.pdbx_seq_one_letter_code
_entity_poly.pdbx_strand_id
1 'polypeptide(L)' 'MQQNISYLQNNGLEVTDMKNQEVFWVKFPTGYRIIMDRMELTGLVQFFKLHEDKGPGVIEMLYRVKKN' A
#
# COMPACT_ATOMS: atom_id res chain seq x y z
N MET A 1 7.94 10.63 -3.07
CA MET A 1 6.57 10.11 -2.90
C MET A 1 6.06 9.44 -4.17
N GLN A 2 6.20 10.09 -5.34
CA GLN A 2 5.83 9.49 -6.64
C GLN A 2 6.39 8.07 -6.87
N GLN A 3 7.63 7.82 -6.46
CA GLN A 3 8.25 6.49 -6.55
C GLN A 3 7.52 5.43 -5.70
N ASN A 4 7.07 5.78 -4.49
CA ASN A 4 6.32 4.88 -3.60
C ASN A 4 4.97 4.51 -4.20
N ILE A 5 4.26 5.52 -4.73
CA ILE A 5 2.97 5.35 -5.43
C ILE A 5 3.15 4.42 -6.63
N SER A 6 4.12 4.72 -7.49
CA SER A 6 4.41 3.93 -8.70
C SER A 6 4.79 2.49 -8.35
N TYR A 7 5.57 2.29 -7.29
CA TYR A 7 5.96 0.96 -6.84
C TYR A 7 4.74 0.14 -6.37
N LEU A 8 3.85 0.71 -5.56
CA LEU A 8 2.62 0.03 -5.12
C LEU A 8 1.69 -0.27 -6.29
N GLN A 9 1.57 0.67 -7.25
CA GLN A 9 0.80 0.48 -8.49
C GLN A 9 1.34 -0.66 -9.35
N ASN A 10 2.67 -0.76 -9.50
CA ASN A 10 3.31 -1.88 -10.19
C ASN A 10 3.13 -3.22 -9.46
N ASN A 11 2.85 -3.20 -8.16
CA ASN A 11 2.50 -4.38 -7.37
C ASN A 11 0.98 -4.65 -7.32
N GLY A 12 0.19 -3.97 -8.16
CA GLY A 12 -1.23 -4.23 -8.37
C GLY A 12 -2.18 -3.42 -7.47
N LEU A 13 -1.68 -2.44 -6.71
CA LEU A 13 -2.53 -1.62 -5.86
C LEU A 13 -3.00 -0.38 -6.60
N GLU A 14 -4.25 0.02 -6.41
CA GLU A 14 -4.68 1.36 -6.83
C GLU A 14 -4.34 2.34 -5.70
N VAL A 15 -3.54 3.36 -6.01
CA VAL A 15 -3.14 4.41 -5.06
C VAL A 15 -3.54 5.77 -5.63
N THR A 16 -4.43 6.46 -4.93
CA THR A 16 -4.94 7.79 -5.30
C THR A 16 -4.49 8.82 -4.27
N ASP A 17 -3.84 9.88 -4.72
CA ASP A 17 -3.52 11.05 -3.89
C ASP A 17 -4.77 11.92 -3.71
N MET A 18 -5.17 12.14 -2.46
CA MET A 18 -6.40 12.86 -2.12
C MET A 18 -6.15 14.30 -1.67
N LYS A 19 -4.93 14.62 -1.23
CA LYS A 19 -4.62 15.92 -0.62
C LYS A 19 -3.13 16.22 -0.74
N ASN A 20 -2.66 16.56 -1.95
CA ASN A 20 -1.29 17.03 -2.21
C ASN A 20 -0.20 16.18 -1.51
N GLN A 21 -0.28 14.86 -1.63
CA GLN A 21 0.65 13.88 -1.07
C GLN A 21 0.66 13.75 0.47
N GLU A 22 -0.36 14.27 1.15
CA GLU A 22 -0.55 14.08 2.59
C GLU A 22 -1.37 12.83 2.91
N VAL A 23 -2.39 12.55 2.09
CA VAL A 23 -3.38 11.49 2.31
C VAL A 23 -3.58 10.69 1.03
N PHE A 24 -3.58 9.37 1.16
CA PHE A 24 -3.69 8.43 0.05
C PHE A 24 -4.85 7.47 0.28
N TRP A 25 -5.64 7.25 -0.76
CA TRP A 25 -6.55 6.10 -0.83
C TRP A 25 -5.83 4.95 -1.49
N VAL A 26 -5.74 3.83 -0.77
CA VAL A 26 -5.08 2.61 -1.24
C VAL A 26 -6.10 1.50 -1.33
N LYS A 27 -6.21 0.88 -2.50
CA LYS A 27 -7.06 -0.30 -2.73
C LYS A 27 -6.18 -1.47 -3.18
N PHE A 28 -6.31 -2.58 -2.46
CA PHE A 28 -5.66 -3.84 -2.79
C PHE A 28 -6.45 -4.60 -3.88
N PRO A 29 -5.82 -5.52 -4.63
CA PRO A 29 -6.49 -6.33 -5.65
C PRO A 29 -7.72 -7.10 -5.17
N THR A 30 -7.78 -7.44 -3.88
CA THR A 30 -8.91 -8.11 -3.23
C THR A 30 -10.13 -7.21 -3.03
N GLY A 31 -9.99 -5.91 -3.28
CA GLY A 31 -11.01 -4.91 -3.03
C GLY A 31 -10.92 -4.25 -1.65
N TYR A 32 -10.03 -4.68 -0.77
CA TYR A 32 -9.79 -4.01 0.52
C TYR A 32 -9.28 -2.58 0.29
N ARG A 33 -9.86 -1.62 1.01
CA ARG A 33 -9.55 -0.19 0.90
C ARG A 33 -9.10 0.37 2.23
N ILE A 34 -8.11 1.23 2.22
CA ILE A 34 -7.59 1.90 3.40
C ILE A 34 -7.09 3.29 3.06
N ILE A 35 -7.29 4.22 3.99
CA ILE A 35 -6.73 5.57 3.92
C ILE A 35 -5.40 5.54 4.66
N MET A 36 -4.36 6.09 4.04
CA MET A 36 -3.01 6.15 4.60
C MET A 36 -2.46 7.57 4.54
N ASP A 37 -1.74 7.97 5.57
CA ASP A 37 -0.85 9.13 5.48
C ASP A 37 0.47 8.79 4.76
N ARG A 38 1.34 9.80 4.61
CA ARG A 38 2.66 9.64 3.96
C ARG A 38 3.57 8.61 4.65
N MET A 39 3.55 8.55 5.97
CA MET A 39 4.37 7.60 6.75
C MET A 39 3.83 6.18 6.59
N GLU A 40 2.52 5.99 6.72
CA GLU A 40 1.84 4.72 6.53
C GLU A 40 2.06 4.17 5.11
N LEU A 41 1.95 5.01 4.07
CA LEU A 41 2.20 4.61 2.69
C LEU A 41 3.66 4.17 2.48
N THR A 42 4.61 4.88 3.10
CA THR A 42 6.03 4.51 3.05
C THR A 42 6.28 3.18 3.78
N GLY A 43 5.63 2.99 4.93
CA GLY A 43 5.66 1.73 5.66
C GLY A 43 5.07 0.57 4.87
N LEU A 44 3.98 0.80 4.12
CA LEU A 44 3.41 -0.19 3.21
C LEU A 44 4.40 -0.58 2.10
N VAL A 45 5.08 0.38 1.48
CA VAL A 45 6.12 0.09 0.47
C VAL A 45 7.24 -0.77 1.05
N GLN A 46 7.72 -0.45 2.25
CA GLN A 46 8.74 -1.27 2.92
C GLN A 46 8.21 -2.67 3.21
N PHE A 47 6.95 -2.79 3.61
CA PHE A 47 6.31 -4.08 3.86
C PHE A 47 6.21 -4.94 2.61
N PHE A 48 5.87 -4.34 1.45
CA PHE A 48 5.91 -5.03 0.16
C PHE A 48 7.32 -5.51 -0.20
N LYS A 49 8.35 -4.66 0.00
CA LYS A 49 9.74 -5.03 -0.27
C LYS A 49 10.25 -6.17 0.63
N LEU A 50 9.85 -6.20 1.89
CA LEU A 50 10.19 -7.29 2.82
C LEU A 50 9.48 -8.61 2.49
N HIS A 51 8.45 -8.56 1.67
CA HIS A 51 7.61 -9.69 1.28
C HIS A 51 7.47 -9.79 -0.23
N GLU A 52 8.51 -9.41 -0.99
CA GLU A 52 8.50 -9.42 -2.46
C GLU A 52 8.34 -10.83 -3.03
N ASP A 53 8.58 -11.85 -2.21
CA ASP A 53 8.32 -13.26 -2.48
C ASP A 53 6.82 -13.62 -2.47
N LYS A 54 5.94 -12.71 -2.03
CA LYS A 54 4.51 -12.95 -1.82
C LYS A 54 3.64 -12.12 -2.75
N GLY A 55 2.53 -12.71 -3.19
CA GLY A 55 1.51 -12.00 -3.95
C GLY A 55 0.77 -10.94 -3.10
N PRO A 56 0.20 -9.91 -3.75
CA PRO A 56 -0.42 -8.77 -3.07
C PRO A 56 -1.59 -9.14 -2.14
N GLY A 57 -2.31 -10.24 -2.42
CA GLY A 57 -3.38 -10.73 -1.53
C GLY A 57 -2.85 -11.29 -0.20
N VAL A 58 -1.70 -11.96 -0.20
CA VAL A 58 -1.05 -12.44 1.04
C VAL A 58 -0.49 -11.26 1.82
N ILE A 59 0.10 -10.29 1.12
CA ILE A 59 0.62 -9.07 1.73
C ILE A 59 -0.50 -8.28 2.40
N GLU A 60 -1.68 -8.16 1.78
CA GLU A 60 -2.86 -7.57 2.42
C GLU A 60 -3.22 -8.26 3.74
N MET A 61 -3.33 -9.61 3.74
CA MET A 61 -3.67 -10.36 4.95
C MET A 61 -2.65 -10.12 6.06
N LEU A 62 -1.36 -10.19 5.75
CA LEU A 62 -0.28 -9.96 6.71
C LEU A 62 -0.29 -8.51 7.22
N TYR A 63 -0.53 -7.54 6.35
CA TYR A 63 -0.59 -6.13 6.71
C TYR A 63 -1.78 -5.84 7.64
N ARG A 64 -2.94 -6.44 7.38
CA ARG A 64 -4.14 -6.33 8.23
C ARG A 64 -3.91 -6.92 9.62
N VAL A 65 -3.25 -8.07 9.72
CA VAL A 65 -2.89 -8.67 11.02
C VAL A 65 -1.92 -7.81 11.80
N LYS A 66 -0.93 -7.19 11.14
CA LYS A 66 0.04 -6.31 11.79
C LYS A 66 -0.57 -4.99 12.29
N LYS A 67 -1.63 -4.49 11.63
CA LYS A 67 -2.27 -3.20 11.97
C LYS A 67 -3.28 -3.33 13.11
N ASN A 68 -3.80 -4.53 13.37
CA ASN A 68 -4.69 -4.84 14.50
C ASN A 68 -3.89 -5.29 15.73
#